data_AF-A0A416G3C9-F1
#
_entry.id   AF-A0A416G3C9-F1
#
_cell.length_a   1.000
_cell.length_b   1.000
_cell.length_c   1.000
_cell.angle_alpha   90.00
_cell.angle_beta   90.00
_cell.angle_gamma   90.00
#
_symmetry.space_group_name_H-M   'P 1'
#
loop_
_entity.id
_entity.type
_entity.pdbx_description
1 polymer ?
#
loop_
_entity_poly.entity_id
_entity_poly.type
_entity_poly.pdbx_seq_one_letter_code
_entity_poly.pdbx_strand_id
1 'polypeptide(L)' 'MREEKINLCDLSAEIIGISRIVSGLSNQLDNKKTDTLTVDSLQKALFGVSTHLDRIVNDLQDADMRQWADSQNGTL' A
#
# COMPACT_ATOMS: atom_id res chain seq x y z
N MET A 1 -23.02 8.04 -3.68
CA MET A 1 -21.87 7.45 -2.97
C MET A 1 -21.21 8.59 -2.21
N ARG A 2 -20.98 8.47 -0.90
CA ARG A 2 -20.18 9.46 -0.17
C ARG A 2 -18.72 9.13 -0.48
N GLU A 3 -17.97 10.11 -0.96
CA GLU A 3 -16.51 10.00 -1.00
C GLU A 3 -16.02 9.91 0.45
N GLU A 4 -15.57 8.74 0.87
CA GLU A 4 -14.87 8.60 2.14
C GLU A 4 -13.56 9.36 2.04
N LYS A 5 -13.33 10.26 2.99
CA LYS A 5 -12.12 11.05 3.06
C LYS A 5 -10.98 10.09 3.41
N ILE A 6 -10.08 9.85 2.46
CA ILE A 6 -8.87 9.06 2.67
C ILE A 6 -8.08 9.74 3.79
N ASN A 7 -7.92 9.07 4.92
CA ASN A 7 -7.15 9.57 6.03
C ASN A 7 -5.71 9.03 5.94
N LEU A 8 -4.72 9.88 6.19
CA LEU A 8 -3.31 9.48 6.27
C LEU A 8 -3.08 8.35 7.28
N CYS A 9 -3.90 8.28 8.34
CA CYS A 9 -3.89 7.15 9.27
C CYS A 9 -4.18 5.81 8.58
N ASP A 10 -5.16 5.76 7.68
CA ASP A 10 -5.54 4.53 6.98
C ASP A 10 -4.42 4.10 6.03
N LEU A 11 -3.89 5.04 5.25
CA LEU A 11 -2.74 4.78 4.36
C LEU A 11 -1.51 4.31 5.13
N SER A 12 -1.24 4.87 6.31
CA SER A 12 -0.15 4.41 7.16
C SER A 12 -0.34 2.96 7.63
N ALA A 13 -1.56 2.58 7.98
CA ALA A 13 -1.89 1.22 8.38
C ALA A 13 -1.70 0.23 7.21
N GLU A 14 -2.07 0.62 6.00
CA GLU A 14 -1.86 -0.18 4.79
C GLU A 14 -0.37 -0.36 4.46
N ILE A 15 0.44 0.70 4.55
CA ILE A 15 1.90 0.61 4.37
C ILE A 15 2.53 -0.33 5.40
N ILE A 16 2.08 -0.27 6.67
CA ILE A 16 2.53 -1.21 7.71
C ILE A 16 2.15 -2.65 7.35
N GLY A 17 0.93 -2.86 6.83
CA GLY A 17 0.48 -4.16 6.33
C GLY A 17 1.39 -4.70 5.22
N ILE A 18 1.70 -3.87 4.22
CA ILE A 18 2.61 -4.22 3.13
C ILE A 18 4.00 -4.57 3.67
N SER A 19 4.54 -3.76 4.59
CA SER A 19 5.84 -4.04 5.23
C SER A 19 5.87 -5.42 5.87
N ARG A 20 4.82 -5.82 6.59
CA ARG A 20 4.69 -7.16 7.18
C ARG A 20 4.61 -8.26 6.13
N ILE A 21 3.90 -8.03 5.03
CA ILE A 21 3.83 -8.99 3.91
C ILE A 21 5.23 -9.19 3.31
N VAL A 22 5.96 -8.10 3.04
CA VAL A 22 7.33 -8.17 2.51
C VAL A 22 8.25 -8.91 3.47
N SER A 23 8.19 -8.64 4.77
CA SER A 23 8.94 -9.40 5.78
C SER A 23 8.58 -10.89 5.75
N GLY A 24 7.29 -11.23 5.66
CA GLY A 24 6.84 -12.62 5.55
C GLY A 24 7.35 -13.32 4.27
N LEU A 25 7.30 -12.63 3.12
CA LEU A 25 7.85 -13.12 1.85
C LEU A 25 9.37 -13.25 1.89
N SER A 26 10.07 -12.43 2.67
CA SER A 26 11.52 -12.53 2.83
C SER A 26 11.95 -13.81 3.54
N ASN A 27 11.08 -14.44 4.34
CA ASN A 27 11.35 -15.74 4.96
C ASN A 27 11.61 -16.86 3.93
N GLN A 28 11.14 -16.68 2.69
CA GLN A 28 11.41 -17.57 1.56
C GLN A 28 12.90 -17.64 1.21
N LEU A 29 13.67 -16.61 1.60
CA LEU A 29 15.12 -16.54 1.41
C LEU A 29 15.90 -17.23 2.54
N ASP A 30 15.26 -17.60 3.64
CA ASP A 30 15.90 -18.26 4.78
C ASP A 30 16.05 -19.76 4.52
N ASN A 31 17.11 -20.09 3.77
CA ASN A 31 17.72 -21.40 3.47
C ASN A 31 17.00 -22.65 4.02
N LYS A 32 15.77 -22.91 3.55
CA LYS A 32 14.93 -24.08 3.87
C LYS A 32 14.52 -24.24 5.33
N LYS A 33 14.54 -23.17 6.14
CA LYS A 33 14.00 -23.22 7.51
C LYS A 33 12.49 -23.04 7.56
N THR A 34 11.87 -22.67 6.44
CA THR A 34 10.44 -22.47 6.30
C THR A 34 9.90 -23.14 5.04
N ASP A 35 8.60 -23.45 5.03
CA ASP A 35 7.92 -23.92 3.83
C ASP A 35 8.01 -22.87 2.72
N THR A 36 8.46 -23.30 1.55
CA THR A 36 8.70 -22.42 0.41
C THR A 36 7.47 -22.38 -0.50
N LEU A 37 7.05 -21.18 -0.88
CA LEU A 37 6.11 -20.93 -1.94
C LEU A 37 6.65 -21.47 -3.26
N THR A 38 5.75 -21.90 -4.14
CA THR A 38 6.12 -22.13 -5.54
C THR A 38 6.54 -20.81 -6.18
N VAL A 39 7.34 -20.87 -7.24
CA VAL A 39 7.75 -19.67 -8.00
C VAL A 39 6.55 -18.85 -8.47
N ASP A 40 5.50 -19.50 -8.99
CA ASP A 40 4.26 -18.85 -9.42
C ASP A 40 3.54 -18.15 -8.26
N SER A 41 3.45 -18.81 -7.10
CA SER A 41 2.84 -18.21 -5.90
C SER A 41 3.64 -17.00 -5.39
N LEU A 42 4.97 -17.08 -5.40
CA LEU A 42 5.83 -15.95 -5.01
C LEU A 42 5.70 -14.77 -5.99
N GLN A 43 5.69 -15.05 -7.29
CA GLN A 43 5.48 -14.01 -8.32
C GLN A 43 4.13 -13.31 -8.15
N LYS A 44 3.05 -14.07 -7.93
CA LYS A 44 1.71 -13.51 -7.69
C LYS A 44 1.65 -12.67 -6.41
N ALA A 45 2.30 -13.12 -5.34
CA ALA A 45 2.37 -12.38 -4.09
C ALA A 45 3.11 -11.04 -4.27
N LEU A 46 4.27 -11.06 -4.93
CA LEU A 46 5.04 -9.86 -5.24
C LEU A 46 4.29 -8.89 -6.16
N PHE A 47 3.61 -9.42 -7.19
CA PHE A 47 2.76 -8.62 -8.06
C PHE A 47 1.64 -7.94 -7.27
N GLY A 48 0.96 -8.68 -6.39
CA GLY A 48 -0.08 -8.12 -5.52
C GLY A 48 0.44 -7.02 -4.60
N VAL A 49 1.63 -7.19 -4.01
CA VAL A 49 2.29 -6.15 -3.21
C VAL A 49 2.56 -4.90 -4.06
N SER A 50 3.10 -5.05 -5.27
CA SER A 50 3.38 -3.93 -6.17
C SER A 50 2.10 -3.18 -6.54
N THR A 51 1.05 -3.89 -6.97
CA THR A 51 -0.23 -3.26 -7.32
C THR A 51 -0.86 -2.53 -6.16
N HIS A 52 -0.70 -3.04 -4.93
CA HIS A 52 -1.23 -2.39 -3.75
C HIS A 52 -0.45 -1.11 -3.38
N LEU A 53 0.88 -1.11 -3.58
CA LEU A 53 1.70 0.10 -3.47
C LEU A 53 1.29 1.17 -4.50
N ASP A 54 1.07 0.78 -5.76
CA ASP A 54 0.61 1.70 -6.81
C ASP A 54 -0.73 2.36 -6.43
N ARG A 55 -1.65 1.56 -5.86
CA ARG A 55 -2.93 2.08 -5.35
C ARG A 55 -2.74 3.12 -4.24
N ILE A 56 -1.85 2.86 -3.27
CA ILE A 56 -1.54 3.79 -2.18
C ILE A 56 -0.95 5.10 -2.73
N VAL A 57 -0.10 5.02 -3.76
CA VAL A 57 0.46 6.22 -4.42
C VAL A 57 -0.66 7.07 -5.03
N ASN A 58 -1.63 6.45 -5.72
CA ASN A 58 -2.77 7.17 -6.27
C ASN A 58 -3.60 7.83 -5.16
N ASP A 59 -3.88 7.10 -4.07
CA ASP A 59 -4.63 7.64 -2.93
C ASP A 59 -3.91 8.83 -2.27
N LEU A 60 -2.58 8.80 -2.19
CA LEU A 60 -1.76 9.91 -1.70
C LEU A 60 -1.84 11.13 -2.63
N GLN A 61 -1.77 10.93 -3.94
CA GLN A 61 -1.91 12.00 -4.93
C GLN A 61 -3.30 12.65 -4.87
N ASP A 62 -4.35 11.84 -4.71
CA ASP A 62 -5.72 12.32 -4.56
C ASP A 62 -5.91 13.09 -3.24
N ALA A 63 -5.23 12.67 -2.16
CA ALA A 63 -5.26 13.39 -0.89
C ALA A 63 -4.55 14.75 -0.99
N ASP A 64 -3.39 14.81 -1.64
CA ASP A 64 -2.61 16.04 -1.87
C ASP A 64 -3.40 17.04 -2.74
N MET A 65 -4.00 16.57 -3.84
CA MET A 65 -4.81 17.40 -4.72
C MET A 65 -6.03 17.99 -4.01
N ARG A 66 -6.71 17.19 -3.17
CA ARG A 66 -7.83 17.67 -2.34
C ARG A 66 -7.39 18.72 -1.32
N GLN A 67 -6.24 18.51 -0.66
CA GLN A 67 -5.68 19.49 0.27
C GLN A 67 -5.37 20.82 -0.42
N TRP A 68 -4.79 20.78 -1.63
CA TRP A 68 -4.56 21.97 -2.44
C TRP A 68 -5.87 22.69 -2.81
N ALA A 69 -6.90 21.97 -3.25
CA ALA A 69 -8.20 22.55 -3.58
C ALA A 69 -8.88 23.21 -2.36
N ASP A 70 -8.85 22.55 -1.20
CA ASP A 70 -9.39 23.10 0.05
C ASP A 70 -8.65 24.38 0.48
N SER A 71 -7.33 24.47 0.24
CA SER A 71 -6.53 25.65 0.55
C SER A 71 -6.90 26.89 -0.29
N GLN A 72 -7.42 26.69 -1.51
CA GLN A 72 -7.86 27.79 -2.39
C GLN A 72 -9.25 28.31 -2.00
N ASN A 73 -10.15 27.41 -1.56
CA ASN A 73 -11.53 27.76 -1.19
C ASN A 73 -11.67 28.41 0.19
N GLY A 74 -10.63 28.37 1.04
CA GLY A 74 -10.62 29.01 2.36
C GLY A 74 -10.20 30.49 2.38
N THR A 75 -10.00 31.13 1.22
CA THR A 75 -9.42 32.49 1.08
C THR A 75 -10.48 33.54 0.71
N LEU A 76 -11.56 33.66 1.49
CA LEU A 76 -12.53 34.75 1.43
C LEU A 76 -12.69 35.45 2.78
#